data_AF-A0A950H1F3-F1
#
_entry.id   AF-A0A950H1F3-F1
#
_cell.length_a   1.000
_cell.length_b   1.000
_cell.length_c   1.000
_cell.angle_alpha   90.00
_cell.angle_beta   90.00
_cell.angle_gamma   90.00
#
_symmetry.space_group_name_H-M   'P 1'
#
loop_
_entity.id
_entity.type
_entity.pdbx_description
1 polymer ?
#
loop_
_entity_poly.entity_id
_entity_poly.type
_entity_poly.pdbx_seq_one_letter_code
_entity_poly.pdbx_strand_id
1 'polypeptide(L)'
;FGGKGVGMINLLLFLIVGVFLAGQMVGRTPEYLGRKVGAREMKLAMMLFPFALVLMYGRMLKRVRHSIVIYGVMLAMMAALIAWVIRYDTMEPNPGLIAHEATAYTIASASAPNGKVDVTSPKIPGLPVDQHLGNLEGKELRFGTSAGAAFAAITTDVTCGAINAEMDSLNPLAGISPMIGMWVNCVFGGKGVGMINFLLFLIVGVFLAGQMVGRTPEYLGRKVGAREMKLAMIALLVHPILILGPTGLFAATSWGTTAEANPGAHGFSEIVYQYSSASANNGSAFDGLGATYGLNNNTNPAAEAVPWDIGTGLVMLFSRYLPIIAPIAMAFYLGRKKVAPVTLGTMRDDTWTFGFLLLGTIVIIGALLFLPVAALGPIAEHLGPIPFGG
;
A
#
# COMPACT_ATOMS: atom_id res chain seq x y z
N PHE A 1 21.53 -35.89 5.29
CA PHE A 1 21.15 -34.48 5.06
C PHE A 1 19.63 -34.28 5.09
N GLY A 2 18.95 -34.68 6.19
CA GLY A 2 17.52 -34.43 6.41
C GLY A 2 17.36 -33.61 7.68
N GLY A 3 16.79 -32.41 7.58
CA GLY A 3 16.67 -31.53 8.75
C GLY A 3 15.78 -30.34 8.49
N LYS A 4 14.83 -30.12 9.40
CA LYS A 4 13.74 -29.14 9.42
C LYS A 4 14.13 -27.65 9.22
N GLY A 5 15.40 -27.34 8.95
CA GLY A 5 15.88 -26.00 8.56
C GLY A 5 15.82 -25.72 7.06
N VAL A 6 15.74 -26.77 6.22
CA VAL A 6 15.69 -26.65 4.75
C VAL A 6 14.38 -26.02 4.27
N GLY A 7 13.26 -26.19 4.99
CA GLY A 7 11.96 -25.65 4.57
C GLY A 7 11.89 -24.12 4.55
N MET A 8 12.54 -23.44 5.49
CA MET A 8 12.53 -21.98 5.57
C MET A 8 13.50 -21.34 4.58
N ILE A 9 14.66 -21.97 4.36
CA ILE A 9 15.64 -21.56 3.36
C ILE A 9 15.09 -21.80 1.95
N ASN A 10 14.45 -22.94 1.68
CA ASN A 10 13.80 -23.22 0.39
C ASN A 10 12.59 -22.32 0.14
N LEU A 11 11.85 -21.92 1.18
CA LEU A 11 10.75 -20.94 1.06
C LEU A 11 11.30 -19.57 0.65
N LEU A 12 12.39 -19.11 1.27
CA LEU A 12 12.99 -17.84 0.89
C LEU A 12 13.63 -17.89 -0.49
N LEU A 13 14.33 -18.97 -0.85
CA LEU A 13 14.83 -19.17 -2.21
C LEU A 13 13.68 -19.20 -3.22
N PHE A 14 12.54 -19.81 -2.89
CA PHE A 14 11.36 -19.78 -3.75
C PHE A 14 10.66 -18.42 -3.80
N LEU A 15 10.60 -17.67 -2.70
CA LEU A 15 10.09 -16.29 -2.70
C LEU A 15 11.02 -15.36 -3.50
N ILE A 16 12.34 -15.55 -3.42
CA ILE A 16 13.34 -14.80 -4.19
C ILE A 16 13.28 -15.18 -5.67
N VAL A 17 13.27 -16.47 -6.00
CA VAL A 17 13.13 -16.96 -7.38
C VAL A 17 11.76 -16.58 -7.94
N GLY A 18 10.71 -16.59 -7.13
CA GLY A 18 9.37 -16.08 -7.45
C GLY A 18 9.38 -14.59 -7.74
N VAL A 19 10.03 -13.78 -6.90
CA VAL A 19 10.26 -12.33 -7.11
C VAL A 19 11.10 -12.06 -8.37
N PHE A 20 12.10 -12.88 -8.65
CA PHE A 20 13.03 -12.71 -9.78
C PHE A 20 12.39 -13.14 -11.12
N LEU A 21 11.71 -14.29 -11.14
CA LEU A 21 10.92 -14.76 -12.30
C LEU A 21 9.66 -13.90 -12.53
N ALA A 22 9.11 -13.31 -11.47
CA ALA A 22 8.04 -12.33 -11.54
C ALA A 22 8.48 -11.03 -12.20
N GLY A 23 9.68 -10.53 -11.87
CA GLY A 23 10.28 -9.35 -12.47
C GLY A 23 10.49 -9.51 -13.98
N GLN A 24 10.68 -10.74 -14.46
CA GLN A 24 10.75 -11.07 -15.89
C GLN A 24 9.36 -11.07 -16.59
N MET A 25 8.25 -11.01 -15.82
CA MET A 25 6.89 -10.91 -16.36
C MET A 25 6.32 -9.49 -16.29
N VAL A 26 7.03 -8.52 -15.70
CA VAL A 26 6.67 -7.10 -15.76
C VAL A 26 7.07 -6.60 -17.15
N GLY A 27 6.07 -6.27 -17.97
CA GLY A 27 6.27 -5.81 -19.35
C GLY A 27 5.60 -6.66 -20.43
N ARG A 28 4.93 -7.77 -20.06
CA ARG A 28 4.02 -8.46 -20.98
C ARG A 28 2.60 -8.35 -20.42
N THR A 29 1.81 -7.45 -20.99
CA THR A 29 0.37 -7.70 -21.11
C THR A 29 0.21 -9.16 -21.55
N PRO A 30 -0.60 -9.98 -20.87
CA PRO A 30 -0.84 -11.31 -21.36
C PRO A 30 -1.72 -11.20 -22.61
N GLU A 31 -1.10 -11.00 -23.78
CA GLU A 31 -1.67 -11.46 -25.04
C GLU A 31 -1.65 -12.99 -25.02
N TYR A 32 -2.48 -13.59 -24.16
CA TYR A 32 -2.86 -14.98 -24.35
C TYR A 32 -3.91 -14.98 -25.46
N LEU A 33 -3.48 -15.35 -26.68
CA LEU A 33 -4.35 -15.85 -27.74
C LEU A 33 -5.40 -14.85 -28.28
N GLY A 34 -5.05 -13.57 -28.45
CA GLY A 34 -5.90 -12.61 -29.18
C GLY A 34 -7.29 -12.35 -28.56
N ARG A 35 -7.51 -12.69 -27.28
CA ARG A 35 -8.74 -12.37 -26.54
C ARG A 35 -8.47 -11.22 -25.57
N LYS A 36 -9.34 -10.20 -25.60
CA LYS A 36 -9.37 -9.15 -24.59
C LYS A 36 -9.61 -9.80 -23.23
N VAL A 37 -8.61 -9.78 -22.35
CA VAL A 37 -8.75 -10.24 -20.96
C VAL A 37 -9.69 -9.27 -20.26
N GLY A 38 -10.82 -9.76 -19.73
CA GLY A 38 -11.76 -8.92 -19.00
C GLY A 38 -11.21 -8.50 -17.63
N ALA A 39 -11.79 -7.46 -17.04
CA ALA A 39 -11.38 -6.96 -15.73
C ALA A 39 -11.53 -7.99 -14.60
N ARG A 40 -12.40 -9.00 -14.77
CA ARG A 40 -12.57 -10.10 -13.81
C ARG A 40 -11.36 -11.04 -13.83
N GLU A 41 -10.90 -11.40 -15.01
CA GLU A 41 -9.77 -12.29 -15.23
C GLU A 41 -8.48 -11.65 -14.72
N MET A 42 -8.31 -10.33 -14.94
CA MET A 42 -7.16 -9.58 -14.43
C MET A 42 -7.14 -9.52 -12.89
N LYS A 43 -8.30 -9.29 -12.24
CA LYS A 43 -8.43 -9.35 -10.77
C LYS A 43 -7.98 -10.69 -10.20
N LEU A 44 -8.44 -11.78 -10.80
CA LEU A 44 -8.06 -13.13 -10.38
C LEU A 44 -6.57 -13.40 -10.61
N ALA A 45 -6.03 -12.96 -11.74
CA ALA A 45 -4.63 -13.18 -12.09
C ALA A 45 -3.66 -12.52 -11.10
N MET A 46 -3.93 -11.29 -10.66
CA MET A 46 -3.07 -10.61 -9.69
C MET A 46 -3.16 -11.20 -8.27
N MET A 47 -4.33 -11.70 -7.86
CA MET A 47 -4.53 -12.31 -6.53
C MET A 47 -4.02 -13.75 -6.42
N LEU A 48 -4.06 -14.52 -7.52
CA LEU A 48 -3.84 -15.97 -7.49
C LEU A 48 -2.51 -16.36 -6.83
N PHE A 49 -1.42 -15.71 -7.25
CA PHE A 49 -0.09 -16.05 -6.77
C PHE A 49 0.15 -15.63 -5.30
N PRO A 50 -0.12 -14.38 -4.88
CA PRO A 50 -0.02 -13.98 -3.47
C PRO A 50 -0.88 -14.84 -2.54
N PHE A 51 -2.12 -15.17 -2.94
CA PHE A 51 -3.03 -15.96 -2.11
C PHE A 51 -2.53 -17.40 -1.97
N ALA A 52 -2.05 -17.98 -3.07
CA ALA A 52 -1.47 -19.32 -3.07
C ALA A 52 -0.19 -19.40 -2.22
N LEU A 53 0.65 -18.36 -2.19
CA LEU A 53 1.86 -18.33 -1.37
C LEU A 53 1.56 -18.48 0.12
N VAL A 54 0.52 -17.82 0.63
CA VAL A 54 0.11 -17.93 2.05
C VAL A 54 -0.31 -19.36 2.40
N LEU A 55 -1.10 -20.00 1.52
CA LEU A 55 -1.53 -21.39 1.73
C LEU A 55 -0.36 -22.38 1.59
N MET A 56 0.54 -22.12 0.63
CA MET A 56 1.76 -22.90 0.43
C MET A 56 2.68 -22.82 1.65
N TYR A 57 2.79 -21.65 2.28
CA TYR A 57 3.55 -21.47 3.51
C TYR A 57 3.11 -22.45 4.61
N GLY A 58 1.81 -22.56 4.86
CA GLY A 58 1.29 -23.50 5.84
C GLY A 58 1.52 -24.96 5.47
N ARG A 59 1.42 -25.30 4.19
CA ARG A 59 1.74 -26.65 3.69
C ARG A 59 3.23 -26.98 3.90
N MET A 60 4.14 -26.07 3.59
CA MET A 60 5.59 -26.25 3.79
C MET A 60 5.96 -26.40 5.26
N LEU A 61 5.27 -25.67 6.15
CA LEU A 61 5.44 -25.80 7.60
C LEU A 61 4.75 -27.03 8.18
N LYS A 62 3.93 -27.76 7.40
CA LYS A 62 3.01 -28.80 7.88
C LYS A 62 2.08 -28.28 9.00
N ARG A 63 1.71 -26.99 8.94
CA ARG A 63 0.86 -26.27 9.90
C ARG A 63 -0.18 -25.44 9.15
N VAL A 64 -1.17 -26.10 8.56
CA VAL A 64 -2.19 -25.44 7.72
C VAL A 64 -3.06 -24.46 8.53
N ARG A 65 -3.34 -24.77 9.81
CA ARG A 65 -4.11 -23.85 10.69
C ARG A 65 -3.43 -22.49 10.85
N HIS A 66 -2.11 -22.49 10.97
CA HIS A 66 -1.35 -21.25 11.09
C HIS A 66 -1.46 -20.37 9.82
N SER A 67 -1.34 -20.97 8.63
CA SER A 67 -1.57 -20.22 7.38
C SER A 67 -3.01 -19.75 7.22
N ILE A 68 -4.00 -20.48 7.74
CA ILE A 68 -5.40 -20.05 7.71
C ILE A 68 -5.59 -18.80 8.57
N VAL A 69 -4.95 -18.71 9.73
CA VAL A 69 -4.99 -17.51 10.57
C VAL A 69 -4.38 -16.32 9.83
N ILE A 70 -3.19 -16.48 9.25
CA ILE A 70 -2.54 -15.42 8.45
C ILE A 70 -3.43 -14.99 7.28
N TYR A 71 -3.95 -15.95 6.53
CA TYR A 71 -4.84 -15.71 5.41
C TYR A 71 -6.11 -14.98 5.84
N GLY A 72 -6.70 -15.37 6.97
CA GLY A 72 -7.89 -14.73 7.53
C GLY A 72 -7.63 -13.27 7.92
N VAL A 73 -6.48 -12.95 8.51
CA VAL A 73 -6.09 -11.57 8.82
C VAL A 73 -5.92 -10.75 7.54
N MET A 74 -5.15 -11.24 6.57
CA MET A 74 -4.95 -10.56 5.28
C MET A 74 -6.28 -10.35 4.54
N LEU A 75 -7.15 -11.36 4.51
CA LEU A 75 -8.46 -11.29 3.87
C LEU A 75 -9.37 -10.28 4.57
N ALA A 76 -9.39 -10.26 5.90
CA ALA A 76 -10.18 -9.31 6.67
C ALA A 76 -9.73 -7.87 6.41
N MET A 77 -8.41 -7.63 6.35
CA MET A 77 -7.87 -6.31 5.99
C MET A 77 -8.26 -5.91 4.56
N MET A 78 -8.06 -6.78 3.57
CA MET A 78 -8.45 -6.51 2.18
C MET A 78 -9.94 -6.21 2.05
N ALA A 79 -10.79 -7.01 2.73
CA ALA A 79 -12.24 -6.80 2.73
C ALA A 79 -12.63 -5.46 3.38
N ALA A 80 -11.97 -5.07 4.47
CA ALA A 80 -12.20 -3.79 5.13
C ALA A 80 -11.80 -2.61 4.22
N LEU A 81 -10.67 -2.69 3.54
CA LEU A 81 -10.20 -1.67 2.59
C LEU A 81 -11.14 -1.54 1.38
N ILE A 82 -11.57 -2.67 0.79
CA ILE A 82 -12.57 -2.67 -0.30
C ILE A 82 -13.90 -2.05 0.18
N ALA A 83 -14.40 -2.45 1.35
CA ALA A 83 -15.64 -1.93 1.89
C ALA A 83 -15.56 -0.42 2.18
N TRP A 84 -14.41 0.03 2.68
CA TRP A 84 -14.13 1.44 2.94
C TRP A 84 -14.21 2.27 1.65
N VAL A 85 -13.52 1.84 0.59
CA VAL A 85 -13.56 2.56 -0.70
C VAL A 85 -14.97 2.61 -1.27
N ILE A 86 -15.69 1.49 -1.28
CA ILE A 86 -17.06 1.46 -1.81
C ILE A 86 -17.97 2.40 -1.00
N ARG A 87 -17.82 2.44 0.32
CA ARG A 87 -18.62 3.29 1.20
C ARG A 87 -18.40 4.78 0.93
N TYR A 88 -17.17 5.21 0.73
CA TYR A 88 -16.84 6.64 0.56
C TYR A 88 -16.81 7.10 -0.90
N ASP A 89 -16.62 6.22 -1.89
CA ASP A 89 -16.57 6.61 -3.31
C ASP A 89 -17.87 6.31 -4.06
N THR A 90 -18.46 5.12 -3.84
CA THR A 90 -19.66 4.71 -4.58
C THR A 90 -20.95 5.13 -3.89
N MET A 91 -21.01 5.05 -2.56
CA MET A 91 -22.24 5.37 -1.82
C MET A 91 -22.37 6.85 -1.47
N GLU A 92 -21.31 7.63 -1.64
CA GLU A 92 -21.32 9.08 -1.43
C GLU A 92 -21.10 9.79 -2.77
N PRO A 93 -22.02 10.66 -3.21
CA PRO A 93 -21.85 11.40 -4.45
C PRO A 93 -20.70 12.41 -4.32
N ASN A 94 -20.03 12.69 -5.43
CA ASN A 94 -19.00 13.72 -5.49
C ASN A 94 -19.65 15.10 -5.29
N PRO A 95 -19.29 15.86 -4.23
CA PRO A 95 -19.85 17.19 -3.98
C PRO A 95 -19.63 18.16 -5.14
N GLY A 96 -18.50 18.04 -5.85
CA GLY A 96 -18.17 18.82 -7.03
C GLY A 96 -19.07 18.55 -8.23
N LEU A 97 -19.85 17.47 -8.25
CA LEU A 97 -20.80 17.18 -9.35
C LEU A 97 -22.26 17.56 -9.00
N ILE A 98 -22.48 18.15 -7.82
CA ILE A 98 -23.78 18.67 -7.38
C ILE A 98 -23.87 20.15 -7.78
N ALA A 99 -25.08 20.62 -8.13
CA ALA A 99 -25.30 22.03 -8.49
C ALA A 99 -24.84 22.97 -7.34
N HIS A 100 -23.93 23.89 -7.64
CA HIS A 100 -23.43 24.88 -6.69
C HIS A 100 -23.09 26.20 -7.39
N GLU A 101 -23.16 27.30 -6.64
CA GLU A 101 -22.72 28.63 -7.09
C GLU A 101 -21.20 28.75 -7.00
N ALA A 102 -20.62 29.63 -7.82
CA ALA A 102 -19.18 29.86 -7.79
C ALA A 102 -18.75 30.35 -6.41
N THR A 103 -17.77 29.67 -5.82
CA THR A 103 -17.30 29.95 -4.46
C THR A 103 -15.79 30.13 -4.48
N ALA A 104 -15.30 31.24 -3.93
CA ALA A 104 -13.87 31.53 -3.80
C ALA A 104 -13.37 31.11 -2.41
N TYR A 105 -12.25 30.40 -2.39
CA TYR A 105 -11.59 29.90 -1.20
C TYR A 105 -10.19 30.50 -1.11
N THR A 106 -9.85 31.08 0.04
CA THR A 106 -8.48 31.50 0.31
C THR A 106 -7.77 30.40 1.10
N ILE A 107 -6.86 29.69 0.45
CA ILE A 107 -6.06 28.62 1.07
C ILE A 107 -4.67 29.09 1.43
N ALA A 108 -4.11 28.52 2.50
CA ALA A 108 -2.70 28.66 2.80
C ALA A 108 -1.87 27.95 1.72
N SER A 109 -0.87 28.63 1.17
CA SER A 109 0.08 28.06 0.21
C SER A 109 1.46 28.58 0.53
N ALA A 110 2.41 27.66 0.71
CA ALA A 110 3.80 28.00 0.98
C ALA A 110 4.48 28.73 -0.20
N SER A 111 3.95 28.58 -1.41
CA SER A 111 4.52 29.12 -2.65
C SER A 111 3.96 30.50 -3.04
N ALA A 112 2.94 30.99 -2.33
CA ALA A 112 2.31 32.27 -2.64
C ALA A 112 3.00 33.46 -1.96
N PRO A 113 3.08 34.65 -2.62
CA PRO A 113 3.74 35.84 -2.06
C PRO A 113 3.23 36.26 -0.68
N ASN A 114 1.96 35.98 -0.37
CA ASN A 114 1.30 36.33 0.90
C ASN A 114 0.99 35.10 1.77
N GLY A 115 1.56 33.92 1.44
CA GLY A 115 1.25 32.65 2.08
C GLY A 115 -0.17 32.15 1.83
N LYS A 116 -0.90 32.77 0.89
CA LYS A 116 -2.29 32.46 0.56
C LYS A 116 -2.54 32.50 -0.95
N VAL A 117 -3.33 31.55 -1.46
CA VAL A 117 -3.83 31.51 -2.84
C VAL A 117 -5.34 31.54 -2.82
N ASP A 118 -5.94 32.33 -3.70
CA ASP A 118 -7.37 32.31 -3.93
C ASP A 118 -7.68 31.31 -5.04
N VAL A 119 -8.43 30.26 -4.69
CA VAL A 119 -8.93 29.22 -5.59
C VAL A 119 -10.41 29.44 -5.76
N THR A 120 -10.88 29.54 -7.01
CA THR A 120 -12.31 29.72 -7.29
C THR A 120 -12.88 28.45 -7.86
N SER A 121 -13.82 27.85 -7.13
CA SER A 121 -14.62 26.76 -7.66
C SER A 121 -15.66 27.32 -8.64
N PRO A 122 -15.69 26.85 -9.90
CA PRO A 122 -16.56 27.38 -10.92
C PRO A 122 -18.02 27.03 -10.63
N LYS A 123 -18.95 27.91 -11.01
CA LYS A 123 -20.38 27.60 -10.93
C LYS A 123 -20.72 26.41 -11.81
N ILE A 124 -21.36 25.39 -11.25
CA ILE A 124 -21.90 24.27 -12.00
C ILE A 124 -23.43 24.37 -12.05
N PRO A 125 -24.02 24.76 -13.20
CA PRO A 125 -25.46 24.66 -13.38
C PRO A 125 -25.80 23.18 -13.42
N GLY A 126 -26.57 22.69 -12.44
CA GLY A 126 -26.85 21.27 -12.20
C GLY A 126 -26.84 20.40 -13.46
N LEU A 127 -25.78 19.61 -13.60
CA LEU A 127 -25.63 18.69 -14.72
C LEU A 127 -26.66 17.56 -14.57
N PRO A 128 -27.19 16.99 -15.68
CA PRO A 128 -28.06 15.81 -15.65
C PRO A 128 -27.27 14.54 -15.33
N VAL A 129 -26.48 14.57 -14.24
CA VAL A 129 -25.68 13.47 -13.72
C VAL A 129 -26.51 12.78 -12.64
N ASP A 130 -26.70 11.47 -12.79
CA ASP A 130 -27.40 10.66 -11.80
C ASP A 130 -26.52 10.49 -10.55
N GLN A 131 -26.85 11.24 -9.51
CA GLN A 131 -26.13 11.26 -8.23
C GLN A 131 -26.28 9.94 -7.46
N HIS A 132 -27.25 9.08 -7.81
CA HIS A 132 -27.39 7.76 -7.19
C HIS A 132 -26.31 6.78 -7.64
N LEU A 133 -25.54 7.11 -8.68
CA LEU A 133 -24.44 6.30 -9.19
C LEU A 133 -23.11 6.56 -8.46
N GLY A 134 -23.06 7.51 -7.53
CA GLY A 134 -21.87 7.85 -6.76
C GLY A 134 -20.87 8.73 -7.52
N ASN A 135 -19.60 8.69 -7.11
CA ASN A 135 -18.52 9.39 -7.82
C ASN A 135 -18.16 8.67 -9.13
N LEU A 136 -18.41 9.34 -10.26
CA LEU A 136 -18.09 8.83 -11.60
C LEU A 136 -16.82 9.44 -12.20
N GLU A 137 -16.20 10.41 -11.53
CA GLU A 137 -14.97 11.06 -12.03
C GLU A 137 -13.82 10.05 -12.08
N GLY A 138 -13.11 10.01 -13.21
CA GLY A 138 -12.07 9.01 -13.46
C GLY A 138 -12.55 7.55 -13.49
N LYS A 139 -13.86 7.26 -13.57
CA LYS A 139 -14.39 5.89 -13.58
C LYS A 139 -14.88 5.44 -14.95
N GLU A 140 -14.85 4.12 -15.15
CA GLU A 140 -15.26 3.47 -16.39
C GLU A 140 -16.56 2.68 -16.20
N LEU A 141 -17.67 3.17 -16.79
CA LEU A 141 -19.00 2.55 -16.65
C LEU A 141 -19.06 1.09 -17.14
N ARG A 142 -18.12 0.68 -18.00
CA ARG A 142 -17.95 -0.72 -18.44
C ARG A 142 -17.79 -1.70 -17.27
N PHE A 143 -17.27 -1.23 -16.13
CA PHE A 143 -17.06 -2.05 -14.94
C PHE A 143 -18.19 -1.89 -13.90
N GLY A 144 -19.11 -0.94 -14.11
CA GLY A 144 -20.08 -0.50 -13.12
C GLY A 144 -19.51 0.56 -12.17
N THR A 145 -20.37 1.09 -11.31
CA THR A 145 -20.06 2.25 -10.46
C THR A 145 -19.06 1.96 -9.35
N SER A 146 -19.08 0.76 -8.76
CA SER A 146 -18.23 0.40 -7.62
C SER A 146 -16.94 -0.33 -7.99
N ALA A 147 -16.86 -0.88 -9.19
CA ALA A 147 -15.78 -1.81 -9.54
C ALA A 147 -14.43 -1.12 -9.74
N GLY A 148 -14.41 0.14 -10.20
CA GLY A 148 -13.19 0.93 -10.28
C GLY A 148 -12.61 1.21 -8.90
N ALA A 149 -13.44 1.73 -8.00
CA ALA A 149 -13.08 2.03 -6.63
C ALA A 149 -12.59 0.76 -5.88
N ALA A 150 -13.35 -0.34 -5.96
CA ALA A 150 -12.93 -1.61 -5.37
C ALA A 150 -11.61 -2.14 -5.95
N PHE A 151 -11.36 -1.92 -7.25
CA PHE A 151 -10.11 -2.31 -7.88
C PHE A 151 -8.93 -1.48 -7.38
N ALA A 152 -9.12 -0.21 -7.04
CA ALA A 152 -8.08 0.63 -6.45
C ALA A 152 -7.57 0.08 -5.11
N ALA A 153 -8.46 -0.39 -4.23
CA ALA A 153 -8.04 -1.09 -3.01
C ALA A 153 -7.29 -2.41 -3.32
N ILE A 154 -7.84 -3.21 -4.24
CA ILE A 154 -7.26 -4.52 -4.57
C ILE A 154 -5.87 -4.40 -5.19
N THR A 155 -5.72 -3.57 -6.21
CA THR A 155 -4.47 -3.44 -6.99
C THR A 155 -3.33 -2.92 -6.12
N THR A 156 -3.67 -2.07 -5.15
CA THR A 156 -2.69 -1.53 -4.21
C THR A 156 -2.33 -2.52 -3.11
N ASP A 157 -3.30 -3.26 -2.56
CA ASP A 157 -3.06 -4.34 -1.59
C ASP A 157 -2.13 -5.42 -2.14
N VAL A 158 -2.33 -5.83 -3.41
CA VAL A 158 -1.51 -6.88 -4.05
C VAL A 158 -0.29 -6.32 -4.80
N THR A 159 0.08 -5.05 -4.55
CA THR A 159 1.20 -4.33 -5.19
C THR A 159 1.31 -4.58 -6.70
N CYS A 160 0.19 -4.43 -7.41
CA CYS A 160 0.12 -4.61 -8.86
C CYS A 160 0.34 -3.29 -9.61
N GLY A 161 -0.18 -2.19 -9.09
CA GLY A 161 -0.08 -0.87 -9.71
C GLY A 161 -0.95 -0.67 -10.95
N ALA A 162 -1.73 -1.67 -11.36
CA ALA A 162 -2.66 -1.50 -12.46
C ALA A 162 -3.80 -0.55 -12.05
N ILE A 163 -4.21 0.33 -12.96
CA ILE A 163 -5.24 1.34 -12.74
C ILE A 163 -6.34 1.11 -13.79
N ASN A 164 -7.59 1.00 -13.35
CA ASN A 164 -8.77 0.92 -14.21
C ASN A 164 -9.80 2.02 -13.92
N ALA A 165 -9.46 2.89 -12.97
CA ALA A 165 -10.19 4.05 -12.51
C ALA A 165 -9.15 4.99 -11.91
N GLU A 166 -9.17 6.27 -12.30
CA GLU A 166 -8.17 7.23 -11.85
C GLU A 166 -8.27 7.39 -10.33
N MET A 167 -7.13 7.21 -9.68
CA MET A 167 -7.06 7.15 -8.22
C MET A 167 -7.01 8.56 -7.61
N ASP A 168 -6.47 9.52 -8.36
CA ASP A 168 -6.51 10.95 -8.06
C ASP A 168 -7.96 11.46 -7.99
N SER A 169 -8.86 10.85 -8.78
CA SER A 169 -10.29 11.16 -8.80
C SER A 169 -11.12 10.39 -7.76
N LEU A 170 -10.51 9.70 -6.80
CA LEU A 170 -11.25 9.07 -5.70
C LEU A 170 -11.65 10.13 -4.67
N ASN A 171 -12.81 9.94 -4.03
CA ASN A 171 -13.15 10.74 -2.86
C ASN A 171 -11.99 10.69 -1.83
N PRO A 172 -11.70 11.78 -1.07
CA PRO A 172 -10.46 11.86 -0.30
C PRO A 172 -10.33 10.76 0.74
N LEU A 173 -11.44 10.45 1.44
CA LEU A 173 -11.48 9.33 2.37
C LEU A 173 -11.38 7.98 1.66
N ALA A 174 -11.89 7.84 0.45
CA ALA A 174 -11.70 6.62 -0.33
C ALA A 174 -10.22 6.44 -0.73
N GLY A 175 -9.51 7.52 -1.07
CA GLY A 175 -8.07 7.55 -1.36
C GLY A 175 -7.17 7.09 -0.21
N ILE A 176 -7.63 7.17 1.04
CA ILE A 176 -6.91 6.61 2.21
C ILE A 176 -6.74 5.10 2.09
N SER A 177 -7.70 4.38 1.52
CA SER A 177 -7.61 2.93 1.43
C SER A 177 -6.44 2.43 0.57
N PRO A 178 -6.27 2.85 -0.70
CA PRO A 178 -5.10 2.46 -1.47
C PRO A 178 -3.79 2.92 -0.83
N MET A 179 -3.78 4.09 -0.17
CA MET A 179 -2.63 4.54 0.62
C MET A 179 -2.30 3.58 1.78
N ILE A 180 -3.29 3.16 2.57
CA ILE A 180 -3.10 2.21 3.67
C ILE A 180 -2.53 0.89 3.14
N GLY A 181 -3.10 0.35 2.05
CA GLY A 181 -2.62 -0.87 1.42
C GLY A 181 -1.11 -0.80 1.10
N MET A 182 -0.65 0.34 0.58
CA MET A 182 0.77 0.60 0.32
C MET A 182 1.59 0.89 1.59
N TRP A 183 1.04 1.57 2.59
CA TRP A 183 1.73 1.92 3.83
C TRP A 183 2.04 0.69 4.69
N VAL A 184 1.09 -0.23 4.80
CA VAL A 184 1.34 -1.49 5.53
C VAL A 184 2.02 -2.54 4.64
N ASN A 185 1.80 -2.51 3.33
CA ASN A 185 2.41 -3.41 2.33
C ASN A 185 2.45 -4.89 2.75
N CYS A 186 1.39 -5.38 3.40
CA CYS A 186 1.32 -6.74 3.94
C CYS A 186 -0.02 -7.43 3.68
N VAL A 187 -0.96 -6.77 3.00
CA VAL A 187 -2.29 -7.32 2.66
C VAL A 187 -2.17 -8.19 1.42
N PHE A 188 -1.71 -9.43 1.59
CA PHE A 188 -1.23 -10.35 0.53
C PHE A 188 0.02 -9.84 -0.21
N GLY A 189 0.04 -8.58 -0.64
CA GLY A 189 1.10 -7.95 -1.43
C GLY A 189 1.29 -8.59 -2.79
N GLY A 190 2.32 -8.12 -3.50
CA GLY A 190 2.71 -8.70 -4.77
C GLY A 190 3.39 -10.05 -4.60
N LYS A 191 4.09 -10.46 -5.66
CA LYS A 191 4.71 -11.78 -5.78
C LYS A 191 5.85 -11.96 -4.77
N GLY A 192 5.50 -12.26 -3.50
CA GLY A 192 6.40 -12.56 -2.38
C GLY A 192 6.56 -11.44 -1.35
N VAL A 193 6.44 -10.17 -1.74
CA VAL A 193 6.73 -9.00 -0.87
C VAL A 193 5.76 -8.90 0.30
N GLY A 194 4.45 -9.03 0.07
CA GLY A 194 3.47 -8.92 1.15
C GLY A 194 3.61 -10.00 2.20
N MET A 195 4.00 -11.22 1.80
CA MET A 195 4.29 -12.30 2.75
C MET A 195 5.52 -11.96 3.60
N ILE A 196 6.58 -11.40 3.01
CA ILE A 196 7.79 -11.00 3.74
C ILE A 196 7.45 -9.92 4.77
N ASN A 197 6.72 -8.88 4.37
CA ASN A 197 6.32 -7.79 5.25
C ASN A 197 5.35 -8.24 6.34
N PHE A 198 4.41 -9.12 6.01
CA PHE A 198 3.52 -9.71 7.02
C PHE A 198 4.30 -10.51 8.07
N LEU A 199 5.31 -11.28 7.63
CA LEU A 199 6.19 -12.01 8.56
C LEU A 199 7.02 -11.05 9.43
N LEU A 200 7.41 -9.88 8.93
CA LEU A 200 8.05 -8.85 9.74
C LEU A 200 7.12 -8.33 10.84
N PHE A 201 5.89 -7.94 10.50
CA PHE A 201 4.87 -7.57 11.48
C PHE A 201 4.58 -8.70 12.47
N LEU A 202 4.59 -9.95 12.02
CA LEU A 202 4.41 -11.10 12.88
C LEU A 202 5.53 -11.22 13.92
N ILE A 203 6.79 -11.10 13.49
CA ILE A 203 7.94 -11.16 14.41
C ILE A 203 7.87 -10.04 15.44
N VAL A 204 7.50 -8.83 15.02
CA VAL A 204 7.28 -7.68 15.92
C VAL A 204 6.11 -7.94 16.87
N GLY A 205 4.97 -8.45 16.38
CA GLY A 205 3.80 -8.74 17.20
C GLY A 205 4.04 -9.82 18.25
N VAL A 206 4.73 -10.90 17.87
CA VAL A 206 5.18 -11.94 18.81
C VAL A 206 6.16 -11.37 19.84
N PHE A 207 7.05 -10.45 19.41
CA PHE A 207 7.96 -9.77 20.32
C PHE A 207 7.23 -8.94 21.36
N LEU A 208 6.30 -8.09 20.92
CA LEU A 208 5.48 -7.24 21.79
C LEU A 208 4.66 -8.09 22.77
N ALA A 209 3.93 -9.08 22.26
CA ALA A 209 3.09 -9.93 23.12
C ALA A 209 3.91 -10.80 24.09
N GLY A 210 5.09 -11.28 23.68
CA GLY A 210 6.01 -11.97 24.59
C GLY A 210 6.43 -11.06 25.75
N GLN A 211 6.80 -9.81 25.46
CA GLN A 211 7.16 -8.83 26.50
C GLN A 211 5.99 -8.51 27.44
N MET A 212 4.77 -8.33 26.91
CA MET A 212 3.57 -8.01 27.71
C MET A 212 3.21 -9.10 28.72
N VAL A 213 3.45 -10.37 28.38
CA VAL A 213 3.19 -11.53 29.26
C VAL A 213 4.42 -11.91 30.10
N GLY A 214 5.54 -11.19 29.95
CA GLY A 214 6.79 -11.46 30.67
C GLY A 214 7.47 -12.78 30.22
N ARG A 215 7.27 -13.18 28.97
CA ARG A 215 7.84 -14.41 28.39
C ARG A 215 8.81 -14.08 27.26
N THR A 216 9.73 -15.01 26.99
CA THR A 216 10.60 -14.88 25.83
C THR A 216 9.76 -14.98 24.54
N PRO A 217 9.86 -14.02 23.61
CA PRO A 217 9.20 -14.10 22.32
C PRO A 217 9.62 -15.33 21.53
N GLU A 218 8.66 -16.06 20.97
CA GLU A 218 8.89 -17.30 20.23
C GLU A 218 7.98 -17.41 19.01
N TYR A 219 8.56 -17.73 17.85
CA TYR A 219 7.81 -18.02 16.63
C TYR A 219 8.22 -19.37 16.05
N LEU A 220 7.24 -20.23 15.72
CA LEU A 220 7.48 -21.61 15.30
C LEU A 220 8.37 -22.40 16.27
N GLY A 221 8.25 -22.10 17.57
CA GLY A 221 9.06 -22.65 18.65
C GLY A 221 10.52 -22.16 18.65
N ARG A 222 10.88 -21.15 17.85
CA ARG A 222 12.22 -20.57 17.82
C ARG A 222 12.19 -19.23 18.53
N LYS A 223 13.09 -19.04 19.48
CA LYS A 223 13.22 -17.79 20.24
C LYS A 223 13.59 -16.62 19.33
N VAL A 224 12.80 -15.56 19.38
CA VAL A 224 13.10 -14.28 18.73
C VAL A 224 13.91 -13.45 19.72
N GLY A 225 15.18 -13.19 19.39
CA GLY A 225 16.08 -12.42 20.25
C GLY A 225 16.28 -11.00 19.73
N ALA A 226 17.17 -10.27 20.41
CA ALA A 226 17.50 -8.89 20.04
C ALA A 226 18.05 -8.76 18.61
N ARG A 227 18.79 -9.76 18.11
CA ARG A 227 19.35 -9.73 16.74
C ARG A 227 18.24 -9.79 15.69
N GLU A 228 17.31 -10.73 15.83
CA GLU A 228 16.19 -10.86 14.88
C GLU A 228 15.28 -9.63 14.97
N MET A 229 15.05 -9.11 16.18
CA MET A 229 14.26 -7.90 16.36
C MET A 229 14.92 -6.68 15.70
N LYS A 230 16.24 -6.50 15.83
CA LYS A 230 16.96 -5.41 15.13
C LYS A 230 16.81 -5.50 13.61
N LEU A 231 16.96 -6.70 13.04
CA LEU A 231 16.80 -6.91 11.60
C LEU A 231 15.35 -6.65 11.16
N ALA A 232 14.37 -7.09 11.95
CA ALA A 232 12.96 -6.85 11.66
C ALA A 232 12.63 -5.36 11.69
N MET A 233 13.11 -4.62 12.69
CA MET A 233 12.89 -3.18 12.80
C MET A 233 13.57 -2.39 11.68
N ILE A 234 14.80 -2.75 11.28
CA ILE A 234 15.46 -2.11 10.14
C ILE A 234 14.63 -2.31 8.88
N ALA A 235 14.21 -3.54 8.59
CA ALA A 235 13.41 -3.84 7.40
C ALA A 235 12.06 -3.09 7.40
N LEU A 236 11.40 -3.01 8.56
CA LEU A 236 10.11 -2.36 8.72
C LEU A 236 10.20 -0.82 8.61
N LEU A 237 11.25 -0.21 9.16
CA LEU A 237 11.42 1.26 9.18
C LEU A 237 11.95 1.84 7.87
N VAL A 238 12.62 1.05 7.03
CA VAL A 238 13.07 1.51 5.70
C VAL A 238 11.90 2.03 4.88
N HIS A 239 10.75 1.33 4.91
CA HIS A 239 9.56 1.71 4.15
C HIS A 239 9.02 3.11 4.48
N PRO A 240 8.64 3.44 5.74
CA PRO A 240 8.17 4.78 6.09
C PRO A 240 9.24 5.86 5.92
N ILE A 241 10.53 5.58 6.15
CA ILE A 241 11.60 6.56 5.93
C ILE A 241 11.68 6.95 4.44
N LEU A 242 11.60 5.96 3.55
CA LEU A 242 11.63 6.17 2.10
C LEU A 242 10.32 6.76 1.54
N ILE A 243 9.24 6.78 2.32
CA ILE A 243 8.02 7.53 1.97
C ILE A 243 8.12 8.95 2.49
N LEU A 244 8.26 9.11 3.80
CA LEU A 244 8.10 10.40 4.50
C LEU A 244 9.29 11.34 4.28
N GLY A 245 10.51 10.81 4.18
CA GLY A 245 11.71 11.61 3.93
C GLY A 245 11.64 12.38 2.61
N PRO A 246 11.49 11.72 1.46
CA PRO A 246 11.38 12.41 0.18
C PRO A 246 10.05 13.17 0.01
N THR A 247 8.93 12.67 0.58
CA THR A 247 7.67 13.45 0.63
C THR A 247 7.89 14.81 1.27
N GLY A 248 8.55 14.85 2.44
CA GLY A 248 8.85 16.10 3.13
C GLY A 248 9.78 17.02 2.34
N LEU A 249 10.76 16.46 1.63
CA LEU A 249 11.66 17.24 0.75
C LEU A 249 10.92 17.86 -0.44
N PHE A 250 10.08 17.08 -1.12
CA PHE A 250 9.37 17.54 -2.32
C PHE A 250 8.25 18.52 -1.96
N ALA A 251 7.51 18.25 -0.88
CA ALA A 251 6.50 19.19 -0.36
C ALA A 251 7.09 20.53 0.12
N ALA A 252 8.38 20.56 0.50
CA ALA A 252 9.06 21.77 0.95
C ALA A 252 9.80 22.54 -0.17
N THR A 253 9.81 22.04 -1.41
CA THR A 253 10.57 22.61 -2.53
C THR A 253 9.68 22.88 -3.74
N SER A 254 10.20 23.61 -4.74
CA SER A 254 9.48 23.79 -6.02
C SER A 254 9.24 22.46 -6.72
N TRP A 255 10.13 21.47 -6.53
CA TRP A 255 10.03 20.15 -7.15
C TRP A 255 8.69 19.46 -6.92
N GLY A 256 8.11 19.57 -5.72
CA GLY A 256 6.75 19.11 -5.45
C GLY A 256 5.70 20.16 -5.78
N THR A 257 5.82 21.36 -5.21
CA THR A 257 4.75 22.37 -5.24
C THR A 257 4.38 22.90 -6.64
N THR A 258 5.24 22.74 -7.65
CA THR A 258 4.90 23.08 -9.05
C THR A 258 4.58 21.87 -9.91
N ALA A 259 4.70 20.66 -9.36
CA ALA A 259 4.31 19.42 -10.03
C ALA A 259 2.87 19.00 -9.69
N GLU A 260 2.32 19.48 -8.57
CA GLU A 260 0.94 19.23 -8.13
C GLU A 260 -0.07 19.72 -9.19
N ALA A 261 -1.08 18.91 -9.50
CA ALA A 261 -2.18 19.32 -10.37
C ALA A 261 -3.35 19.88 -9.57
N ASN A 262 -3.64 19.28 -8.42
CA ASN A 262 -4.73 19.70 -7.55
C ASN A 262 -4.21 20.56 -6.38
N PRO A 263 -4.87 21.68 -6.05
CA PRO A 263 -4.40 22.57 -5.01
C PRO A 263 -4.62 22.02 -3.59
N GLY A 264 -3.84 22.52 -2.64
CA GLY A 264 -4.09 22.32 -1.21
C GLY A 264 -3.74 20.91 -0.72
N ALA A 265 -4.60 20.33 0.11
CA ALA A 265 -4.33 19.03 0.74
C ALA A 265 -4.35 17.85 -0.27
N HIS A 266 -5.01 18.02 -1.41
CA HIS A 266 -5.00 17.02 -2.48
C HIS A 266 -3.62 16.95 -3.16
N GLY A 267 -3.03 18.08 -3.55
CA GLY A 267 -1.67 18.13 -4.08
C GLY A 267 -0.63 17.52 -3.15
N PHE A 268 -0.75 17.78 -1.84
CA PHE A 268 0.08 17.07 -0.86
C PHE A 268 -0.16 15.55 -0.87
N SER A 269 -1.40 15.12 -1.05
CA SER A 269 -1.75 13.70 -1.17
C SER A 269 -1.18 13.07 -2.44
N GLU A 270 -1.12 13.78 -3.57
CA GLU A 270 -0.45 13.34 -4.80
C GLU A 270 1.03 13.03 -4.53
N ILE A 271 1.76 13.94 -3.86
CA ILE A 271 3.17 13.76 -3.49
C ILE A 271 3.35 12.53 -2.59
N VAL A 272 2.53 12.43 -1.53
CA VAL A 272 2.57 11.30 -0.59
C VAL A 272 2.27 9.99 -1.30
N TYR A 273 1.29 9.99 -2.21
CA TYR A 273 0.88 8.81 -2.96
C TYR A 273 2.00 8.32 -3.86
N GLN A 274 2.66 9.24 -4.56
CA GLN A 274 3.76 8.90 -5.48
C GLN A 274 4.92 8.22 -4.74
N TYR A 275 5.35 8.76 -3.60
CA TYR A 275 6.40 8.13 -2.80
C TYR A 275 5.93 6.86 -2.07
N SER A 276 4.65 6.79 -1.66
CA SER A 276 4.06 5.58 -1.11
C SER A 276 4.10 4.43 -2.12
N SER A 277 3.73 4.72 -3.38
CA SER A 277 3.77 3.76 -4.48
C SER A 277 5.19 3.35 -4.85
N ALA A 278 6.11 4.32 -4.98
CA ALA A 278 7.52 4.05 -5.26
C ALA A 278 8.14 3.14 -4.19
N SER A 279 7.94 3.48 -2.91
CA SER A 279 8.49 2.72 -1.78
C SER A 279 7.84 1.34 -1.69
N ALA A 280 6.52 1.24 -1.88
CA ALA A 280 5.83 -0.06 -1.89
C ALA A 280 6.15 -0.93 -3.12
N ASN A 281 6.85 -0.36 -4.12
CA ASN A 281 7.01 -0.92 -5.46
C ASN A 281 5.66 -1.31 -6.09
N ASN A 282 4.65 -0.46 -5.89
CA ASN A 282 3.30 -0.69 -6.37
C ASN A 282 3.18 -0.40 -7.85
N GLY A 283 3.52 0.83 -8.25
CA GLY A 283 3.43 1.32 -9.62
C GLY A 283 2.13 2.08 -9.93
N SER A 284 1.17 2.13 -9.01
CA SER A 284 0.01 3.03 -9.13
C SER A 284 0.43 4.48 -8.91
N ALA A 285 -0.32 5.43 -9.47
CA ALA A 285 -0.09 6.86 -9.25
C ALA A 285 -1.42 7.58 -9.04
N PHE A 286 -1.32 8.78 -8.45
CA PHE A 286 -2.32 9.82 -8.61
C PHE A 286 -1.85 10.63 -9.82
N ASP A 287 -2.41 10.32 -10.99
CA ASP A 287 -1.78 10.65 -12.29
C ASP A 287 -1.99 12.11 -12.73
N GLY A 288 -2.55 12.96 -11.85
CA GLY A 288 -2.49 14.41 -11.98
C GLY A 288 -1.07 14.96 -11.77
N LEU A 289 -0.26 14.31 -10.94
CA LEU A 289 1.08 14.77 -10.59
C LEU A 289 2.03 14.78 -11.81
N GLY A 290 2.65 15.93 -12.08
CA GLY A 290 3.64 16.13 -13.13
C GLY A 290 5.01 15.47 -12.85
N ALA A 291 5.03 14.16 -12.60
CA ALA A 291 6.20 13.43 -12.12
C ALA A 291 7.00 12.68 -13.19
N THR A 292 6.51 12.59 -14.44
CA THR A 292 7.11 11.73 -15.46
C THR A 292 7.84 12.51 -16.55
N TYR A 293 9.17 12.39 -16.63
CA TYR A 293 9.94 12.94 -17.76
C TYR A 293 9.86 11.97 -18.95
N GLY A 294 9.87 10.66 -18.64
CA GLY A 294 9.74 9.58 -19.60
C GLY A 294 11.06 9.23 -20.29
N LEU A 295 11.06 8.14 -21.08
CA LEU A 295 12.23 7.72 -21.85
C LEU A 295 12.35 8.55 -23.13
N ASN A 296 13.24 9.56 -23.13
CA ASN A 296 13.83 10.25 -24.29
C ASN A 296 12.94 10.44 -25.54
N ASN A 297 11.66 10.80 -25.35
CA ASN A 297 10.73 11.10 -26.44
C ASN A 297 9.46 11.85 -25.97
N ASN A 298 9.43 12.37 -24.74
CA ASN A 298 8.36 13.26 -24.32
C ASN A 298 8.62 14.65 -24.91
N THR A 299 7.74 15.10 -25.81
CA THR A 299 7.86 16.40 -26.46
C THR A 299 7.55 17.56 -25.52
N ASN A 300 6.93 17.31 -24.36
CA ASN A 300 6.63 18.32 -23.36
C ASN A 300 6.59 17.71 -21.94
N PRO A 301 7.76 17.40 -21.33
CA PRO A 301 7.81 16.89 -19.97
C PRO A 301 7.38 17.96 -18.96
N ALA A 302 6.79 17.53 -17.85
CA ALA A 302 6.50 18.44 -16.75
C ALA A 302 7.81 19.08 -16.23
N ALA A 303 7.74 20.35 -15.81
CA ALA A 303 8.91 21.17 -15.53
C ALA A 303 9.86 20.53 -14.50
N GLU A 304 9.30 19.85 -13.49
CA GLU A 304 10.05 19.23 -12.40
C GLU A 304 10.13 17.70 -12.53
N ALA A 305 9.87 17.13 -13.70
CA ALA A 305 9.77 15.68 -13.83
C ALA A 305 11.11 14.94 -13.65
N VAL A 306 12.25 15.59 -13.89
CA VAL A 306 13.58 15.00 -13.70
C VAL A 306 13.88 14.66 -12.23
N PRO A 307 13.74 15.58 -11.26
CA PRO A 307 13.93 15.23 -9.86
C PRO A 307 12.94 14.15 -9.39
N TRP A 308 11.72 14.11 -9.93
CA TRP A 308 10.75 13.04 -9.66
C TRP A 308 11.22 11.67 -10.14
N ASP A 309 11.68 11.53 -11.38
CA ASP A 309 12.21 10.27 -11.92
C ASP A 309 13.43 9.77 -11.12
N ILE A 310 14.34 10.68 -10.76
CA ILE A 310 15.52 10.34 -9.95
C ILE A 310 15.10 9.94 -8.53
N GLY A 311 14.25 10.73 -7.89
CA GLY A 311 13.80 10.51 -6.52
C GLY A 311 13.02 9.21 -6.38
N THR A 312 12.02 9.00 -7.23
CA THR A 312 11.21 7.77 -7.23
C THR A 312 12.04 6.56 -7.64
N GLY A 313 12.94 6.69 -8.62
CA GLY A 313 13.87 5.63 -9.02
C GLY A 313 14.79 5.16 -7.88
N LEU A 314 15.37 6.10 -7.13
CA LEU A 314 16.18 5.78 -5.95
C LEU A 314 15.35 5.12 -4.85
N VAL A 315 14.17 5.67 -4.56
CA VAL A 315 13.25 5.10 -3.56
C VAL A 315 12.89 3.66 -3.93
N MET A 316 12.48 3.40 -5.17
CA MET A 316 12.15 2.06 -5.66
C MET A 316 13.33 1.08 -5.53
N LEU A 317 14.55 1.53 -5.86
CA LEU A 317 15.76 0.71 -5.75
C LEU A 317 16.00 0.30 -4.30
N PHE A 318 16.01 1.26 -3.38
CA PHE A 318 16.31 0.99 -1.97
C PHE A 318 15.19 0.23 -1.28
N SER A 319 13.93 0.57 -1.55
CA SER A 319 12.77 -0.09 -0.97
C SER A 319 12.58 -1.52 -1.48
N ARG A 320 13.11 -1.86 -2.66
CA ARG A 320 13.11 -3.23 -3.15
C ARG A 320 14.18 -4.07 -2.50
N TYR A 321 15.43 -3.61 -2.53
CA TYR A 321 16.57 -4.48 -2.20
C TYR A 321 16.91 -4.50 -0.70
N LEU A 322 16.78 -3.37 0.02
CA LEU A 322 17.10 -3.34 1.46
C LEU A 322 16.14 -4.21 2.29
N PRO A 323 14.79 -4.13 2.10
CA PRO A 323 13.84 -4.96 2.82
C PRO A 323 13.87 -6.44 2.42
N ILE A 324 14.62 -6.84 1.39
CA ILE A 324 14.88 -8.26 1.08
C ILE A 324 16.06 -8.79 1.90
N ILE A 325 17.12 -8.00 2.05
CA ILE A 325 18.36 -8.43 2.70
C ILE A 325 18.15 -8.77 4.19
N ALA A 326 17.47 -7.88 4.93
CA ALA A 326 17.29 -8.04 6.37
C ALA A 326 16.43 -9.26 6.77
N PRO A 327 15.28 -9.54 6.13
CA PRO A 327 14.51 -10.76 6.36
C PRO A 327 15.25 -12.04 5.98
N ILE A 328 16.08 -12.03 4.92
CA ILE A 328 16.92 -13.18 4.59
C ILE A 328 17.91 -13.47 5.72
N ALA A 329 18.61 -12.44 6.20
CA ALA A 329 19.54 -12.58 7.32
C ALA A 329 18.81 -13.06 8.58
N MET A 330 17.64 -12.51 8.87
CA MET A 330 16.81 -12.90 10.01
C MET A 330 16.39 -14.38 9.91
N ALA A 331 15.93 -14.83 8.73
CA ALA A 331 15.57 -16.22 8.51
C ALA A 331 16.77 -17.16 8.67
N PHE A 332 17.95 -16.78 8.18
CA PHE A 332 19.17 -17.56 8.40
C PHE A 332 19.48 -17.75 9.90
N TYR A 333 19.47 -16.66 10.68
CA TYR A 333 19.74 -16.74 12.12
C TYR A 333 18.66 -17.49 12.89
N LEU A 334 17.39 -17.23 12.61
CA LEU A 334 16.28 -17.93 13.24
C LEU A 334 16.34 -19.43 12.91
N GLY A 335 16.69 -19.79 11.66
CA GLY A 335 16.85 -21.16 11.17
C GLY A 335 17.91 -21.99 11.89
N ARG A 336 18.93 -21.34 12.47
CA ARG A 336 19.99 -22.00 13.26
C ARG A 336 19.61 -22.26 14.72
N LYS A 337 18.53 -21.64 15.22
CA LYS A 337 18.11 -21.83 16.61
C LYS A 337 17.48 -23.21 16.82
N LYS A 338 17.63 -23.74 18.04
CA LYS A 338 16.91 -24.96 18.45
C LYS A 338 15.42 -24.63 18.64
N VAL A 339 14.56 -25.57 18.28
CA VAL A 339 13.13 -25.48 18.55
C VAL A 339 12.90 -25.82 20.02
N ALA A 340 12.28 -24.90 20.75
CA ALA A 340 11.88 -25.07 22.14
C ALA A 340 10.67 -26.03 22.23
N PRO A 341 10.58 -26.83 23.31
CA PRO A 341 9.40 -27.65 23.56
C PRO A 341 8.18 -26.77 23.83
N VAL A 342 7.00 -27.26 23.45
CA VAL A 342 5.74 -26.57 23.74
C VAL A 342 5.45 -26.67 25.24
N THR A 343 5.15 -25.55 25.86
CA THR A 343 4.79 -25.44 27.29
C THR A 343 3.42 -24.76 27.42
N LEU A 344 2.85 -24.75 28.62
CA LEU A 344 1.61 -24.00 28.92
C LEU A 344 1.73 -22.49 28.63
N GLY A 345 2.96 -21.94 28.69
CA GLY A 345 3.23 -20.53 28.39
C GLY A 345 3.57 -20.25 26.92
N THR A 346 3.57 -21.27 26.06
CA THR A 346 3.86 -21.10 24.63
C THR A 346 2.64 -20.50 23.93
N MET A 347 2.82 -19.34 23.31
CA MET A 347 1.78 -18.68 22.54
C MET A 347 1.40 -19.54 21.32
N ARG A 348 0.10 -19.75 21.16
CA ARG A 348 -0.44 -20.55 20.06
C ARG A 348 -0.61 -19.70 18.80
N ASP A 349 0.26 -19.94 17.83
CA ASP A 349 0.27 -19.30 16.51
C ASP A 349 -0.87 -19.77 15.59
N ASP A 350 -1.67 -20.75 16.00
CA ASP A 350 -2.76 -21.37 15.24
C ASP A 350 -4.17 -20.94 15.68
N THR A 351 -4.28 -19.86 16.46
CA THR A 351 -5.54 -19.38 17.05
C THR A 351 -5.99 -18.04 16.50
N TRP A 352 -7.29 -17.76 16.55
CA TRP A 352 -7.81 -16.44 16.20
C TRP A 352 -7.36 -15.33 17.15
N THR A 353 -7.08 -15.64 18.42
CA THR A 353 -6.48 -14.69 19.36
C THR A 353 -5.13 -14.19 18.84
N PHE A 354 -4.31 -15.09 18.28
CA PHE A 354 -3.08 -14.69 17.60
C PHE A 354 -3.37 -13.85 16.34
N GLY A 355 -4.40 -14.21 15.57
CA GLY A 355 -4.87 -13.38 14.45
C GLY A 355 -5.23 -11.95 14.85
N PHE A 356 -5.96 -11.76 15.96
CA PHE A 356 -6.29 -10.43 16.48
C PHE A 356 -5.06 -9.67 16.97
N LEU A 357 -4.10 -10.36 17.60
CA LEU A 357 -2.82 -9.75 17.97
C LEU A 357 -2.08 -9.24 16.72
N LEU A 358 -2.03 -10.03 15.65
CA LEU A 358 -1.40 -9.63 14.40
C LEU A 358 -2.09 -8.43 13.78
N LEU A 359 -3.42 -8.49 13.64
CA LEU A 359 -4.22 -7.39 13.11
C LEU A 359 -3.98 -6.10 13.92
N GLY A 360 -4.05 -6.18 15.25
CA GLY A 360 -3.81 -5.05 16.14
C GLY A 360 -2.39 -4.50 16.00
N THR A 361 -1.39 -5.37 15.89
CA THR A 361 0.01 -4.95 15.67
C THR A 361 0.16 -4.18 14.36
N ILE A 362 -0.40 -4.70 13.27
CA ILE A 362 -0.32 -4.06 11.94
C ILE A 362 -1.04 -2.71 11.94
N VAL A 363 -2.27 -2.66 12.46
CA VAL A 363 -3.08 -1.45 12.51
C VAL A 363 -2.42 -0.37 13.38
N ILE A 364 -1.96 -0.72 14.58
CA ILE A 364 -1.34 0.25 15.50
C ILE A 364 -0.04 0.81 14.91
N ILE A 365 0.85 -0.06 14.40
CA ILE A 365 2.12 0.40 13.84
C ILE A 365 1.88 1.23 12.58
N GLY A 366 1.00 0.79 11.68
CA GLY A 366 0.63 1.54 10.49
C GLY A 366 0.04 2.92 10.82
N ALA A 367 -0.90 2.98 11.76
CA ALA A 367 -1.51 4.23 12.21
C ALA A 367 -0.46 5.16 12.83
N LEU A 368 0.40 4.68 13.73
CA LEU A 368 1.41 5.53 14.38
C LEU A 368 2.43 6.11 13.38
N LEU A 369 2.73 5.40 12.29
CA LEU A 369 3.68 5.87 11.28
C LEU A 369 3.06 6.88 10.31
N PHE A 370 1.80 6.68 9.89
CA PHE A 370 1.21 7.42 8.77
C PHE A 370 0.01 8.28 9.12
N LEU A 371 -0.53 8.22 10.34
CA LEU A 371 -1.64 9.10 10.75
C LEU A 371 -1.33 10.59 10.57
N PRO A 372 -0.12 11.12 10.87
CA PRO A 372 0.17 12.53 10.64
C PRO A 372 0.07 12.92 9.16
N VAL A 373 0.54 12.05 8.25
CA VAL A 373 0.49 12.34 6.81
C VAL A 373 -0.93 12.19 6.26
N ALA A 374 -1.68 11.20 6.74
CA ALA A 374 -3.10 11.03 6.42
C ALA A 374 -3.93 12.24 6.90
N ALA A 375 -3.61 12.77 8.08
CA ALA A 375 -4.25 13.94 8.66
C ALA A 375 -4.04 15.20 7.81
N LEU A 376 -2.82 15.40 7.27
CA LEU A 376 -2.45 16.57 6.47
C LEU A 376 -2.87 16.49 5.01
N GLY A 377 -3.08 15.28 4.47
CA GLY A 377 -3.54 15.06 3.10
C GLY A 377 -5.04 14.77 3.05
N PRO A 378 -5.44 13.49 2.86
CA PRO A 378 -6.83 13.15 2.53
C PRO A 378 -7.86 13.49 3.62
N ILE A 379 -7.48 13.48 4.90
CA ILE A 379 -8.40 13.88 5.99
C ILE A 379 -8.58 15.40 6.01
N ALA A 380 -7.49 16.17 5.82
CA ALA A 380 -7.56 17.62 5.72
C ALA A 380 -8.33 18.06 4.47
N GLU A 381 -8.27 17.30 3.38
CA GLU A 381 -9.07 17.55 2.20
C GLU A 381 -10.56 17.30 2.48
N HIS A 382 -10.91 16.17 3.09
CA HIS A 382 -12.31 15.84 3.39
C HIS A 382 -12.97 16.82 4.37
N LEU A 383 -12.24 17.28 5.39
CA LEU A 383 -12.74 18.21 6.41
C LEU A 383 -12.42 19.67 6.10
N GLY A 384 -11.72 19.91 5.00
CA GLY A 384 -11.15 21.19 4.63
C GLY A 384 -12.17 22.17 4.08
N PRO A 385 -11.78 23.43 3.89
CA PRO A 385 -12.66 24.45 3.35
C PRO A 385 -12.93 24.27 1.85
N ILE A 386 -12.01 23.65 1.11
CA ILE A 386 -12.21 23.33 -0.32
C ILE A 386 -12.94 21.99 -0.41
N PRO A 387 -14.15 21.94 -0.98
CA PRO A 387 -14.83 20.67 -1.23
C PRO A 387 -14.08 19.88 -2.29
N PHE A 388 -14.02 18.56 -2.13
CA PHE A 388 -13.53 17.65 -3.16
C PHE A 388 -14.28 17.85 -4.49
N GLY A 389 -13.53 17.89 -5.60
CA GLY A 389 -14.05 18.13 -6.94
C GLY A 389 -14.44 19.59 -7.23
N GLY A 390 -14.06 20.53 -6.35
CA GLY A 390 -14.33 21.95 -6.45
C GLY A 390 -13.31 22.74 -7.24
#